data_AF-A0A847VBL4-F1
#
_entry.id   AF-A0A847VBL4-F1
#
_cell.length_a   1.000
_cell.length_b   1.000
_cell.length_c   1.000
_cell.angle_alpha   90.00
_cell.angle_beta   90.00
_cell.angle_gamma   90.00
#
_symmetry.space_group_name_H-M   'P 1'
#
loop_
_entity.id
_entity.type
_entity.pdbx_description
1 polymer ?
#
loop_
_entity_poly.entity_id
_entity_poly.type
_entity_poly.pdbx_seq_one_letter_code
_entity_poly.pdbx_strand_id
1 'polypeptide(L)' 'MTALITVQDLTMDFDGTEALKHVSFEIGEGEILGVIGRSGAGKTVLMHLLRGVDEPPTAGTVTYHVSVCGGCGQV' A
#
# COMPACT_ATOMS: atom_id res chain seq x y z
N MET A 1 -13.29 12.96 -5.24
CA MET A 1 -11.83 12.94 -5.37
C MET A 1 -11.47 11.53 -5.83
N THR A 2 -10.59 11.38 -6.81
CA THR A 2 -10.19 10.06 -7.31
C THR A 2 -9.00 9.59 -6.49
N ALA A 3 -9.07 8.39 -5.90
CA ALA A 3 -7.94 7.80 -5.19
C ALA A 3 -6.80 7.50 -6.20
N LEU A 4 -5.57 7.87 -5.86
CA LEU A 4 -4.36 7.47 -6.58
C LEU A 4 -3.89 6.09 -6.13
N ILE A 5 -3.98 5.81 -4.82
CA ILE A 5 -3.63 4.52 -4.23
C ILE A 5 -4.79 4.05 -3.35
N THR A 6 -5.21 2.80 -3.51
CA THR A 6 -6.20 2.15 -2.66
C THR A 6 -5.57 0.93 -1.99
N VAL A 7 -5.61 0.89 -0.66
CA VAL A 7 -5.15 -0.23 0.17
C VAL A 7 -6.37 -0.90 0.80
N GLN A 8 -6.53 -2.20 0.58
CA GLN A 8 -7.69 -2.96 1.06
C GLN A 8 -7.25 -4.20 1.84
N ASP A 9 -7.66 -4.24 3.11
CA ASP A 9 -7.45 -5.35 4.06
C ASP A 9 -6.01 -5.88 4.09
N LEU A 10 -5.06 -4.96 3.93
CA LEU A 10 -3.65 -5.29 3.75
C LEU A 10 -3.09 -5.91 5.03
N THR A 11 -2.58 -7.13 4.89
CA THR A 11 -2.05 -7.95 5.98
C THR A 11 -0.68 -8.46 5.58
N MET A 12 0.27 -8.39 6.51
CA MET A 12 1.61 -8.94 6.35
C MET A 12 1.99 -9.70 7.61
N ASP A 13 2.20 -10.99 7.45
CA ASP A 13 2.64 -11.92 8.49
C ASP A 13 4.04 -12.43 8.19
N PHE A 14 4.88 -12.45 9.22
CA PHE A 14 6.20 -13.07 9.18
C PHE A 14 6.24 -14.17 10.24
N ASP A 15 6.19 -15.42 9.79
CA ASP A 15 6.28 -16.62 10.63
C ASP A 15 5.34 -16.60 11.85
N GLY A 16 4.09 -16.18 11.66
CA GLY A 16 3.08 -16.09 12.72
C GLY A 16 3.10 -14.78 13.52
N THR A 17 3.94 -13.82 13.13
CA THR A 17 3.91 -12.45 13.66
C THR A 17 3.36 -11.48 12.61
N GLU A 18 2.11 -11.06 12.80
CA GLU A 18 1.46 -10.05 11.98
C GLU A 18 2.08 -8.65 12.19
N ALA A 19 2.87 -8.21 11.21
CA ALA A 19 3.41 -6.86 11.15
C ALA A 19 2.38 -5.81 10.73
N LEU A 20 1.42 -6.20 9.87
CA LEU A 20 0.26 -5.39 9.47
C LEU A 20 -1.01 -6.21 9.62
N LYS A 21 -2.08 -5.57 10.10
CA LYS A 21 -3.34 -6.23 10.48
C LYS A 21 -4.52 -5.52 9.82
N HIS A 22 -5.05 -6.07 8.74
CA HIS A 22 -6.24 -5.57 8.04
C HIS A 22 -6.23 -4.04 7.80
N VAL A 23 -5.13 -3.54 7.24
CA VAL A 23 -4.95 -2.10 7.02
C VAL A 23 -5.71 -1.68 5.75
N SER A 24 -6.60 -0.69 5.87
CA SER A 24 -7.41 -0.18 4.77
C SER A 24 -7.43 1.35 4.77
N PHE A 25 -7.03 1.96 3.65
CA PHE A 25 -7.10 3.41 3.43
C PHE A 25 -6.92 3.75 1.94
N GLU A 26 -7.22 5.00 1.59
CA GLU A 26 -7.00 5.55 0.25
C GLU A 26 -6.09 6.76 0.35
N ILE A 27 -5.31 7.02 -0.70
CA ILE A 27 -4.49 8.22 -0.88
C ILE A 27 -4.93 8.89 -2.17
N GLY A 28 -5.37 10.14 -2.10
CA GLY A 28 -5.70 10.97 -3.26
C GLY A 28 -4.46 11.48 -4.01
N GLU A 29 -4.65 11.92 -5.25
CA GLU A 29 -3.59 12.58 -6.01
C GLU A 29 -3.13 13.88 -5.32
N GLY A 30 -1.81 14.02 -5.12
CA GLY A 30 -1.20 15.17 -4.43
C GLY A 30 -1.40 15.18 -2.91
N GLU A 31 -2.03 14.16 -2.33
CA GLU A 31 -2.22 14.05 -0.89
C GLU A 31 -0.92 13.67 -0.16
N ILE A 32 -0.70 14.25 1.02
CA ILE A 32 0.40 13.89 1.90
C ILE A 32 -0.13 12.98 3.00
N LEU A 33 0.27 11.70 2.98
CA LEU A 33 -0.05 10.74 4.03
C LEU A 33 1.08 10.67 5.09
N GLY A 34 0.73 10.96 6.35
CA GLY A 34 1.62 10.75 7.50
C GLY A 34 1.40 9.39 8.17
N VAL A 35 2.40 8.52 8.17
CA VAL A 35 2.36 7.21 8.87
C VAL A 35 3.11 7.32 10.20
N ILE A 36 2.38 7.31 11.33
CA ILE A 36 2.93 7.55 12.67
C ILE A 36 2.67 6.34 13.58
N GLY A 37 3.64 6.02 14.43
CA GLY A 37 3.54 4.90 15.37
C GLY A 37 4.88 4.55 16.01
N ARG A 38 4.86 3.79 17.11
CA ARG A 38 6.06 3.34 17.84
C ARG A 38 7.01 2.53 16.95
N SER A 39 8.26 2.37 17.37
CA SER A 39 9.17 1.40 16.73
C SER A 39 8.55 0.00 16.75
N GLY A 40 8.70 -0.74 15.65
CA GLY A 40 8.09 -2.08 15.48
C GLY A 40 6.61 -2.10 15.09
N ALA A 41 5.92 -0.96 14.95
CA ALA A 41 4.50 -0.93 14.61
C ALA A 41 4.16 -1.23 13.12
N GLY A 42 5.09 -1.79 12.34
CA GLY A 42 4.83 -2.14 10.93
C GLY A 42 4.99 -1.00 9.89
N LYS A 43 5.41 0.20 10.29
CA LYS A 43 5.51 1.36 9.38
C LYS A 43 6.40 1.11 8.15
N THR A 44 7.60 0.57 8.36
CA THR A 44 8.54 0.25 7.27
C THR A 44 7.97 -0.83 6.36
N VAL A 45 7.31 -1.84 6.94
CA VAL A 45 6.64 -2.91 6.20
C VAL A 45 5.53 -2.34 5.30
N LEU A 46 4.69 -1.46 5.84
CA LEU A 46 3.66 -0.75 5.05
C LEU A 46 4.29 0.04 3.90
N MET A 47 5.36 0.80 4.17
CA MET A 47 6.06 1.56 3.14
C MET A 47 6.68 0.68 2.05
N HIS A 48 7.18 -0.51 2.39
CA HIS A 48 7.75 -1.44 1.41
C HIS A 48 6.67 -2.03 0.51
N LEU A 49 5.56 -2.49 1.10
CA LEU A 49 4.40 -2.98 0.34
C LEU A 49 3.82 -1.91 -0.59
N LEU A 50 3.69 -0.66 -0.11
CA LEU A 50 3.26 0.48 -0.93
C LEU A 50 4.23 0.86 -2.04
N ARG A 51 5.51 0.50 -1.93
CA ARG A 51 6.51 0.72 -2.99
C ARG A 51 6.56 -0.46 -3.97
N GLY A 52 5.86 -1.56 -3.69
CA GLY A 52 5.97 -2.80 -4.45
C GLY A 52 7.37 -3.42 -4.37
N VAL A 53 8.08 -3.24 -3.25
CA VAL A 53 9.39 -3.87 -3.01
C VAL A 53 9.25 -5.02 -2.03
N ASP A 54 10.20 -5.96 -2.08
CA ASP A 54 10.26 -7.17 -1.25
C ASP A 54 9.13 -8.18 -1.55
N GLU A 55 8.54 -8.76 -0.51
CA GLU A 55 7.54 -9.82 -0.59
C GLU A 55 6.13 -9.24 -0.78
N PRO A 56 5.25 -9.93 -1.55
CA PRO A 56 3.84 -9.55 -1.65
C PRO A 56 3.15 -9.67 -0.28
N PRO A 57 2.05 -8.93 -0.06
CA PRO A 57 1.31 -9.06 1.19
C PRO A 57 0.75 -10.47 1.34
N THR A 58 0.71 -10.97 2.58
CA THR A 58 0.12 -12.28 2.90
C THR A 58 -1.37 -12.32 2.56
N ALA A 59 -2.08 -11.18 2.71
CA ALA A 59 -3.45 -11.00 2.26
C ALA A 59 -3.77 -9.52 1.97
N GLY A 60 -4.87 -9.27 1.25
CA GLY A 60 -5.29 -7.93 0.85
C GLY A 60 -4.58 -7.44 -0.41
N THR A 61 -4.82 -6.17 -0.78
CA THR A 61 -4.32 -5.59 -2.04
C THR A 61 -3.86 -4.15 -1.88
N VAL A 62 -2.90 -3.76 -2.72
CA VAL A 62 -2.53 -2.38 -3.00
C VAL A 62 -2.81 -2.14 -4.48
N THR A 63 -3.69 -1.20 -4.79
CA THR A 63 -4.09 -0.83 -6.16
C THR A 63 -3.61 0.58 -6.47
N TYR A 64 -2.93 0.74 -7.60
CA TYR A 64 -2.51 2.04 -8.14
C TYR A 64 -3.43 2.43 -9.29
N HIS A 65 -4.10 3.57 -9.16
CA HIS A 65 -5.00 4.09 -10.18
C HIS A 65 -4.20 5.01 -11.10
N VAL A 66 -3.75 4.47 -12.23
CA VAL A 66 -2.92 5.19 -13.19
C VAL A 66 -3.65 5.39 -14.52
N SER A 67 -3.34 6.48 -15.21
CA SER A 67 -3.80 6.71 -16.57
C SER A 67 -2.88 6.00 -17.55
N VAL A 68 -3.43 5.44 -18.63
CA VAL A 68 -2.65 4.81 -19.70
C VAL A 68 -2.94 5.52 -21.01
N CYS A 69 -1.90 5.84 -21.77
CA CYS A 69 -2.04 6.40 -23.11
C CYS A 69 -2.64 5.38 -24.07
N GLY A 70 -3.83 5.65 -24.62
CA GLY A 70 -4.50 4.74 -25.56
C GLY A 70 -3.77 4.54 -26.90
N GLY A 71 -2.80 5.39 -27.24
CA GLY A 71 -2.01 5.28 -28.48
C GLY A 71 -0.77 4.39 -28.36
N CYS A 72 0.01 4.56 -27.28
CA CYS A 72 1.28 3.83 -27.09
C CYS A 72 1.28 2.87 -25.89
N GLY A 73 0.21 2.83 -25.09
CA GLY A 73 0.08 1.93 -23.94
C GLY A 73 0.99 2.26 -22.75
N GLN A 74 1.67 3.40 -22.77
CA GLN A 74 2.51 3.85 -21.65
C GLN A 74 1.64 4.43 -20.52
N VAL A 75 2.07 4.18 -19.28
CA VAL A 75 1.56 4.81 -18.06
C VAL A 75 2.29 6.14 -17.84
#